data_AF-L7U203-F1
#
_entry.id   AF-L7U203-F1
#
_cell.length_a   1.000
_cell.length_b   1.000
_cell.length_c   1.000
_cell.angle_alpha   90.00
_cell.angle_beta   90.00
_cell.angle_gamma   90.00
#
_symmetry.space_group_name_H-M   'P 1'
#
loop_
_entity.id
_entity.type
_entity.pdbx_description
1 polymer ?
#
loop_
_entity_poly.entity_id
_entity_poly.type
_entity_poly.pdbx_seq_one_letter_code
_entity_poly.pdbx_strand_id
1 'polypeptide(L)'
;MSTQRVDKAWQQKGLKEYSTEALLGTLGHYGIPVAEEDFRKLSETTFPLGIAQHWKAKWKGTGPFKDFIVAAAVELWRRWLPDRVAPHEVTEALASLMRALLQLLNGATDAPVGPAFERMTTLRSKMPLDDKGAPQERFMQESLAPFSEKDAEFFDRLAETLARSGHPAHGDSFAELEEFFLPDRKGISKAIVRAARGEQDAAVVDLVKLTEDTARTPIARILAVDGLIHLQANGQAASAGRMLLEWAESTKDLHLALDLVPRLEHVYKAQNDRVSLLELMQTAERLEAEHDRVHPGHRRHRHNHNHG
;
A
#
# COMPACT_ATOMS: atom_id res chain seq x y z
N MET A 1 42.04 -2.42 8.67
CA MET A 1 40.80 -2.34 7.86
C MET A 1 41.16 -2.62 6.41
N SER A 2 40.38 -3.47 5.73
CA SER A 2 40.60 -3.84 4.33
C SER A 2 40.63 -2.60 3.41
N THR A 3 41.59 -2.55 2.48
CA THR A 3 41.76 -1.48 1.48
C THR A 3 40.88 -1.70 0.23
N GLN A 4 40.14 -2.80 0.17
CA GLN A 4 39.27 -3.10 -0.97
C GLN A 4 38.08 -2.16 -1.02
N ARG A 5 37.74 -1.71 -2.23
CA ARG A 5 36.64 -0.79 -2.49
C ARG A 5 35.93 -1.15 -3.77
N VAL A 6 34.65 -0.79 -3.82
CA VAL A 6 33.81 -0.90 -5.00
C VAL A 6 34.22 0.18 -6.00
N ASP A 7 34.33 -0.21 -7.28
CA ASP A 7 34.67 0.71 -8.37
C ASP A 7 33.43 1.48 -8.88
N LYS A 8 33.63 2.51 -9.72
CA LYS A 8 32.52 3.38 -10.20
C LYS A 8 31.52 2.67 -11.12
N ALA A 9 31.84 1.51 -11.68
CA ALA A 9 30.96 0.73 -12.55
C ALA A 9 29.98 -0.16 -11.77
N TRP A 10 29.93 -0.05 -10.44
CA TRP A 10 29.08 -0.87 -9.59
C TRP A 10 27.58 -0.79 -9.91
N GLN A 11 27.11 0.35 -10.41
CA GLN A 11 25.71 0.51 -10.82
C GLN A 11 25.36 -0.41 -12.00
N GLN A 12 26.32 -0.71 -12.87
CA GLN A 12 26.14 -1.62 -14.01
C GLN A 12 26.38 -3.07 -13.62
N LYS A 13 27.43 -3.34 -12.81
CA LYS A 13 27.81 -4.70 -12.40
C LYS A 13 26.88 -5.28 -11.32
N GLY A 14 26.29 -4.42 -10.49
CA GLY A 14 25.60 -4.80 -9.26
C GLY A 14 26.57 -5.10 -8.11
N LEU A 15 26.08 -4.99 -6.87
CA LEU A 15 26.92 -5.19 -5.69
C LEU A 15 27.21 -6.65 -5.36
N LYS A 16 26.43 -7.58 -5.93
CA LYS A 16 26.64 -9.03 -5.77
C LYS A 16 28.02 -9.52 -6.23
N GLU A 17 28.64 -8.81 -7.18
CA GLU A 17 29.96 -9.15 -7.75
C GLU A 17 31.14 -8.69 -6.87
N TYR A 18 30.87 -7.94 -5.80
CA TYR A 18 31.90 -7.41 -4.89
C TYR A 18 31.90 -8.14 -3.55
N SER A 19 33.07 -8.27 -2.93
CA SER A 19 33.22 -8.84 -1.58
C SER A 19 32.55 -7.97 -0.51
N THR A 20 32.22 -8.55 0.63
CA THR A 20 31.59 -7.80 1.74
C THR A 20 32.56 -6.75 2.26
N GLU A 21 33.85 -7.08 2.30
CA GLU A 21 34.94 -6.17 2.67
C GLU A 21 35.01 -4.96 1.74
N ALA A 22 34.78 -5.12 0.43
CA ALA A 22 34.77 -4.02 -0.52
C ALA A 22 33.57 -3.08 -0.29
N LEU A 23 32.40 -3.61 0.06
CA LEU A 23 31.23 -2.82 0.43
C LEU A 23 31.52 -2.02 1.70
N LEU A 24 32.00 -2.67 2.77
CA LEU A 24 32.31 -2.03 4.04
C LEU A 24 33.44 -1.00 3.90
N GLY A 25 34.48 -1.29 3.11
CA GLY A 25 35.55 -0.36 2.81
C GLY A 25 35.06 0.88 2.06
N THR A 26 34.08 0.72 1.17
CA THR A 26 33.44 1.85 0.48
C THR A 26 32.56 2.67 1.41
N LEU A 27 31.76 2.03 2.26
CA LEU A 27 30.95 2.71 3.27
C LEU A 27 31.83 3.52 4.24
N GLY A 28 32.88 2.89 4.78
CA GLY A 28 33.83 3.52 5.69
C GLY A 28 34.57 4.70 5.07
N HIS A 29 35.03 4.57 3.81
CA HIS A 29 35.68 5.66 3.10
C HIS A 29 34.81 6.91 2.98
N TYR A 30 33.50 6.73 2.80
CA TYR A 30 32.53 7.81 2.67
C TYR A 30 31.83 8.16 4.00
N GLY A 31 32.40 7.76 5.14
CA GLY A 31 32.01 8.24 6.47
C GLY A 31 31.03 7.36 7.24
N ILE A 32 30.74 6.15 6.76
CA ILE A 32 29.81 5.20 7.39
C ILE A 32 30.59 3.93 7.76
N PRO A 33 31.31 3.90 8.89
CA PRO A 33 31.84 2.64 9.41
C PRO A 33 30.66 1.75 9.81
N VAL A 34 30.61 0.53 9.28
CA VAL A 34 29.57 -0.46 9.60
C VAL A 34 30.23 -1.71 10.15
N ALA A 35 29.85 -2.11 11.35
CA ALA A 35 30.10 -3.44 11.89
C ALA A 35 28.87 -4.32 11.65
N GLU A 36 29.08 -5.62 11.47
CA GLU A 36 27.99 -6.58 11.26
C GLU A 36 27.03 -6.63 12.47
N GLU A 37 27.57 -6.61 13.70
CA GLU A 37 26.77 -6.61 14.93
C GLU A 37 25.84 -5.39 15.01
N ASP A 38 26.35 -4.20 14.70
CA ASP A 38 25.55 -2.96 14.68
C ASP A 38 24.47 -3.01 13.59
N PHE A 39 24.79 -3.56 12.42
CA PHE A 39 23.82 -3.74 11.35
C PHE A 39 22.70 -4.69 11.76
N ARG A 40 23.05 -5.84 12.37
CA ARG A 40 22.09 -6.83 12.86
C ARG A 40 21.18 -6.21 13.92
N LYS A 41 21.74 -5.45 14.87
CA LYS A 41 20.95 -4.73 15.88
C LYS A 41 19.99 -3.72 15.24
N LEU A 42 20.46 -2.95 14.26
CA LEU A 42 19.61 -1.97 13.56
C LEU A 42 18.46 -2.68 12.80
N SER A 43 18.75 -3.84 12.20
CA SER A 43 17.77 -4.66 11.47
C SER A 43 16.62 -5.24 12.31
N GLU A 44 16.71 -5.16 13.64
CA GLU A 44 15.61 -5.54 14.54
C GLU A 44 14.48 -4.52 14.55
N THR A 45 14.77 -3.28 14.12
CA THR A 45 13.83 -2.15 14.23
C THR A 45 13.53 -1.44 12.91
N THR A 46 14.29 -1.77 11.87
CA THR A 46 14.16 -1.16 10.55
C THR A 46 14.61 -2.09 9.42
N PHE A 47 14.29 -1.73 8.19
CA PHE A 47 14.56 -2.47 6.97
C PHE A 47 15.60 -1.73 6.11
N PRO A 48 16.09 -2.29 4.99
CA PRO A 48 17.21 -1.73 4.25
C PRO A 48 17.08 -0.24 3.88
N LEU A 49 15.90 0.27 3.50
CA LEU A 49 15.76 1.69 3.19
C LEU A 49 15.86 2.55 4.45
N GLY A 50 15.22 2.14 5.55
CA GLY A 50 15.39 2.82 6.83
C GLY A 50 16.83 2.79 7.34
N ILE A 51 17.58 1.69 7.16
CA ILE A 51 19.03 1.63 7.43
C ILE A 51 19.77 2.67 6.60
N ALA A 52 19.51 2.72 5.29
CA ALA A 52 20.13 3.71 4.41
C ALA A 52 19.76 5.15 4.80
N GLN A 53 18.55 5.42 5.28
CA GLN A 53 18.15 6.73 5.81
C GLN A 53 18.96 7.13 7.05
N HIS A 54 19.24 6.20 7.97
CA HIS A 54 20.13 6.46 9.12
C HIS A 54 21.54 6.82 8.66
N TRP A 55 22.04 6.19 7.60
CA TRP A 55 23.36 6.47 7.03
C TRP A 55 23.40 7.80 6.27
N LYS A 56 22.30 8.19 5.61
CA LYS A 56 22.21 9.36 4.74
C LYS A 56 22.70 10.65 5.39
N ALA A 57 22.41 10.86 6.68
CA ALA A 57 22.81 12.07 7.41
C ALA A 57 24.33 12.25 7.51
N LYS A 58 25.11 11.17 7.42
CA LYS A 58 26.58 11.17 7.54
C LYS A 58 27.29 10.83 6.23
N TRP A 59 26.53 10.45 5.20
CA TRP A 59 27.06 9.97 3.93
C TRP A 59 27.74 11.09 3.14
N LYS A 60 29.00 10.85 2.72
CA LYS A 60 29.79 11.80 1.92
C LYS A 60 29.96 11.38 0.46
N GLY A 61 29.35 10.28 0.04
CA GLY A 61 29.43 9.81 -1.34
C GLY A 61 28.64 10.67 -2.31
N THR A 62 29.24 10.99 -3.46
CA THR A 62 28.65 11.81 -4.52
C THR A 62 28.79 11.14 -5.88
N GLY A 63 28.16 11.72 -6.91
CA GLY A 63 28.22 11.19 -8.28
C GLY A 63 27.78 9.73 -8.33
N PRO A 64 28.58 8.80 -8.90
CA PRO A 64 28.24 7.38 -9.00
C PRO A 64 27.97 6.69 -7.65
N PHE A 65 28.43 7.26 -6.53
CA PHE A 65 28.25 6.68 -5.20
C PHE A 65 27.11 7.35 -4.39
N LYS A 66 26.38 8.32 -4.97
CA LYS A 66 25.30 9.02 -4.26
C LYS A 66 24.29 8.04 -3.64
N ASP A 67 23.87 7.05 -4.41
CA ASP A 67 22.85 6.08 -4.02
C ASP A 67 23.44 4.73 -3.53
N PHE A 68 24.76 4.67 -3.34
CA PHE A 68 25.45 3.45 -2.92
C PHE A 68 24.96 2.94 -1.56
N ILE A 69 24.63 3.84 -0.62
CA ILE A 69 24.14 3.45 0.71
C ILE A 69 22.84 2.64 0.66
N VAL A 70 21.96 2.93 -0.30
CA VAL A 70 20.70 2.19 -0.47
C VAL A 70 20.99 0.79 -0.99
N ALA A 71 21.78 0.68 -2.06
CA ALA A 71 22.16 -0.60 -2.63
C ALA A 71 22.99 -1.45 -1.64
N ALA A 72 23.90 -0.83 -0.89
CA ALA A 72 24.73 -1.51 0.08
C ALA A 72 23.90 -2.02 1.27
N ALA A 73 22.91 -1.27 1.76
CA ALA A 73 22.03 -1.75 2.82
C ALA A 73 21.25 -3.01 2.39
N VAL A 74 20.74 -3.02 1.15
CA VAL A 74 20.05 -4.18 0.57
C VAL A 74 20.99 -5.39 0.44
N GLU A 75 22.18 -5.18 -0.12
CA GLU A 75 23.13 -6.26 -0.34
C GLU A 75 23.70 -6.82 0.97
N LEU A 76 23.94 -5.97 1.98
CA LEU A 76 24.36 -6.41 3.32
C LEU A 76 23.24 -7.16 4.04
N TRP A 77 21.98 -6.73 3.90
CA TRP A 77 20.83 -7.48 4.41
C TRP A 77 20.81 -8.89 3.82
N ARG A 78 20.94 -9.02 2.49
CA ARG A 78 20.95 -10.31 1.79
C ARG A 78 22.05 -11.25 2.31
N ARG A 79 23.23 -10.72 2.63
CA ARG A 79 24.38 -11.51 3.09
C ARG A 79 24.32 -11.87 4.56
N TRP A 80 23.92 -10.94 5.41
CA TRP A 80 23.96 -11.11 6.85
C TRP A 80 22.64 -11.67 7.42
N LEU A 81 21.52 -11.44 6.76
CA LEU A 81 20.19 -11.85 7.22
C LEU A 81 19.48 -12.73 6.17
N PRO A 82 20.11 -13.82 5.67
CA PRO A 82 19.55 -14.62 4.57
C PRO A 82 18.22 -15.28 4.92
N ASP A 83 17.92 -15.46 6.20
CA ASP A 83 16.67 -16.06 6.68
C ASP A 83 15.53 -15.03 6.83
N ARG A 84 15.80 -13.73 6.65
CA ARG A 84 14.80 -12.65 6.76
C ARG A 84 14.45 -12.10 5.40
N VAL A 85 13.15 -12.11 5.08
CA VAL A 85 12.63 -11.48 3.86
C VAL A 85 12.93 -9.99 3.87
N ALA A 86 13.47 -9.49 2.77
CA ALA A 86 13.65 -8.07 2.52
C ALA A 86 12.46 -7.48 1.73
N PRO A 87 12.13 -6.19 1.94
CA PRO A 87 11.04 -5.53 1.20
C PRO A 87 11.12 -5.65 -0.33
N HIS A 88 12.32 -5.51 -0.89
CA HIS A 88 12.53 -5.59 -2.34
C HIS A 88 12.18 -6.97 -2.93
N GLU A 89 12.31 -8.06 -2.15
CA GLU A 89 11.92 -9.40 -2.62
C GLU A 89 10.40 -9.49 -2.81
N VAL A 90 9.64 -8.82 -1.93
CA VAL A 90 8.19 -8.71 -2.04
C VAL A 90 7.81 -7.81 -3.22
N THR A 91 8.49 -6.68 -3.40
CA THR A 91 8.30 -5.80 -4.57
C THR A 91 8.48 -6.59 -5.88
N GLU A 92 9.59 -7.29 -6.04
CA GLU A 92 9.89 -8.06 -7.26
C GLU A 92 8.89 -9.17 -7.51
N ALA A 93 8.51 -9.90 -6.47
CA ALA A 93 7.58 -11.00 -6.58
C ALA A 93 6.16 -10.51 -6.90
N LEU A 94 5.71 -9.40 -6.28
CA LEU A 94 4.42 -8.79 -6.56
C LEU A 94 4.38 -8.23 -8.00
N ALA A 95 5.42 -7.51 -8.44
CA ALA A 95 5.53 -7.02 -9.81
C ALA A 95 5.52 -8.18 -10.83
N SER A 96 6.19 -9.29 -10.51
CA SER A 96 6.19 -10.49 -11.35
C SER A 96 4.80 -11.14 -11.42
N LEU A 97 4.08 -11.21 -10.29
CA LEU A 97 2.72 -11.73 -10.24
C LEU A 97 1.75 -10.85 -11.04
N MET A 98 1.77 -9.53 -10.83
CA MET A 98 0.94 -8.58 -11.58
C MET A 98 1.21 -8.68 -13.09
N ARG A 99 2.47 -8.83 -13.49
CA ARG A 99 2.84 -9.06 -14.91
C ARG A 99 2.30 -10.38 -15.45
N ALA A 100 2.43 -11.48 -14.71
CA ALA A 100 1.93 -12.78 -15.14
C ALA A 100 0.40 -12.78 -15.29
N LEU A 101 -0.30 -12.12 -14.37
CA LEU A 101 -1.77 -11.95 -14.44
C LEU A 101 -2.18 -11.06 -15.61
N LEU A 102 -1.42 -10.00 -15.91
CA LEU A 102 -1.65 -9.18 -17.10
C LEU A 102 -1.45 -9.97 -18.40
N GLN A 103 -0.43 -10.83 -18.47
CA GLN A 103 -0.22 -11.73 -19.61
C GLN A 103 -1.41 -12.68 -19.80
N LEU A 104 -1.89 -13.28 -18.71
CA LEU A 104 -3.08 -14.13 -18.73
C LEU A 104 -4.31 -13.36 -19.27
N LEU A 105 -4.57 -12.17 -18.75
CA LEU A 105 -5.67 -11.30 -19.21
C LEU A 105 -5.55 -10.92 -20.68
N ASN A 106 -4.33 -10.82 -21.21
CA ASN A 106 -4.06 -10.58 -22.63
C ASN A 106 -4.13 -11.86 -23.49
N GLY A 107 -4.56 -13.00 -22.94
CA GLY A 107 -4.77 -14.26 -23.65
C GLY A 107 -3.54 -15.17 -23.75
N ALA A 108 -2.45 -14.87 -23.04
CA ALA A 108 -1.29 -15.76 -23.00
C ALA A 108 -1.61 -17.03 -22.20
N THR A 109 -1.70 -18.16 -22.89
CA THR A 109 -2.06 -19.46 -22.29
C THR A 109 -0.95 -20.08 -21.44
N ASP A 110 0.29 -19.62 -21.62
CA ASP A 110 1.49 -20.06 -20.91
C ASP A 110 1.98 -19.03 -19.87
N ALA A 111 1.14 -18.06 -19.50
CA ALA A 111 1.46 -17.08 -18.47
C ALA A 111 1.88 -17.78 -17.16
N PRO A 112 3.02 -17.42 -16.53
CA PRO A 112 3.58 -18.14 -15.39
C PRO A 112 2.89 -17.78 -14.06
N VAL A 113 1.56 -17.80 -14.04
CA VAL A 113 0.72 -17.35 -12.91
C VAL A 113 0.90 -18.24 -11.68
N GLY A 114 0.87 -19.57 -11.86
CA GLY A 114 1.09 -20.54 -10.77
C GLY A 114 2.41 -20.33 -10.04
N PRO A 115 3.57 -20.39 -10.73
CA PRO A 115 4.87 -20.12 -10.13
C PRO A 115 4.97 -18.73 -9.47
N ALA A 116 4.33 -17.70 -10.05
CA ALA A 116 4.32 -16.36 -9.45
C ALA A 116 3.55 -16.32 -8.12
N PHE A 117 2.40 -17.00 -8.02
CA PHE A 117 1.66 -17.14 -6.76
C PHE A 117 2.45 -17.95 -5.74
N GLU A 118 3.10 -19.05 -6.13
CA GLU A 118 3.94 -19.86 -5.23
C GLU A 118 5.08 -19.04 -4.61
N ARG A 119 5.73 -18.19 -5.42
CA ARG A 119 6.76 -17.26 -4.93
C ARG A 119 6.18 -16.29 -3.91
N MET A 120 5.01 -15.72 -4.17
CA MET A 120 4.34 -14.81 -3.22
C MET A 120 3.93 -15.51 -1.93
N THR A 121 3.36 -16.72 -2.00
CA THR A 121 2.98 -17.52 -0.83
C THR A 121 4.20 -17.86 0.02
N THR A 122 5.32 -18.23 -0.62
CA THR A 122 6.57 -18.51 0.08
C THR A 122 7.07 -17.28 0.85
N LEU A 123 7.10 -16.11 0.21
CA LEU A 123 7.51 -14.86 0.86
C LEU A 123 6.55 -14.46 1.99
N ARG A 124 5.24 -14.59 1.76
CA ARG A 124 4.19 -14.31 2.76
C ARG A 124 4.42 -15.09 4.05
N SER A 125 4.80 -16.37 3.95
CA SER A 125 5.03 -17.23 5.13
C SER A 125 6.20 -16.78 6.02
N LYS A 126 7.10 -15.94 5.49
CA LYS A 126 8.30 -15.45 6.17
C LYS A 126 8.28 -13.93 6.41
N MET A 127 7.18 -13.28 6.06
CA MET A 127 7.03 -11.83 6.16
C MET A 127 7.01 -11.40 7.63
N PRO A 128 7.67 -10.28 8.00
CA PRO A 128 7.58 -9.76 9.36
C PRO A 128 6.14 -9.30 9.64
N LEU A 129 5.55 -9.87 10.70
CA LEU A 129 4.21 -9.53 11.16
C LEU A 129 4.27 -8.66 12.43
N ASP A 130 3.20 -7.92 12.66
CA ASP A 130 2.92 -7.22 13.91
C ASP A 130 2.23 -8.15 14.94
N ASP A 131 1.94 -7.62 16.13
CA ASP A 131 1.29 -8.37 17.22
C ASP A 131 -0.15 -8.82 16.88
N LYS A 132 -0.74 -8.29 15.80
CA LYS A 132 -2.08 -8.64 15.30
C LYS A 132 -2.01 -9.64 14.14
N GLY A 133 -0.81 -10.07 13.75
CA GLY A 133 -0.58 -10.99 12.63
C GLY A 133 -0.73 -10.33 11.25
N ALA A 134 -0.74 -9.00 11.17
CA ALA A 134 -0.71 -8.25 9.92
C ALA A 134 0.75 -7.93 9.52
N PRO A 135 1.06 -7.74 8.22
CA PRO A 135 2.38 -7.27 7.82
C PRO A 135 2.78 -5.97 8.52
N GLN A 136 4.04 -5.88 8.97
CA GLN A 136 4.53 -4.66 9.61
C GLN A 136 4.41 -3.47 8.65
N GLU A 137 3.83 -2.36 9.12
CA GLU A 137 3.55 -1.19 8.30
C GLU A 137 4.80 -0.66 7.58
N ARG A 138 5.91 -0.51 8.31
CA ARG A 138 7.19 -0.05 7.74
C ARG A 138 7.73 -0.98 6.65
N PHE A 139 7.55 -2.29 6.84
CA PHE A 139 7.95 -3.29 5.84
C PHE A 139 7.13 -3.12 4.57
N MET A 140 5.82 -2.95 4.70
CA MET A 140 4.92 -2.74 3.57
C MET A 140 5.14 -1.40 2.87
N GLN A 141 5.40 -0.33 3.62
CA GLN A 141 5.76 0.97 3.06
C GLN A 141 7.01 0.87 2.17
N GLU A 142 8.08 0.20 2.63
CA GLU A 142 9.26 -0.03 1.80
C GLU A 142 8.99 -0.95 0.61
N SER A 143 8.17 -2.00 0.80
CA SER A 143 7.85 -2.99 -0.25
C SER A 143 7.01 -2.39 -1.37
N LEU A 144 6.11 -1.44 -1.03
CA LEU A 144 5.17 -0.86 -1.97
C LEU A 144 5.65 0.49 -2.56
N ALA A 145 6.61 1.16 -1.92
CA ALA A 145 7.14 2.44 -2.38
C ALA A 145 7.59 2.50 -3.87
N PRO A 146 8.12 1.41 -4.49
CA PRO A 146 8.52 1.45 -5.90
C PRO A 146 7.35 1.48 -6.90
N PHE A 147 6.13 1.15 -6.48
CA PHE A 147 4.97 1.14 -7.36
C PHE A 147 4.45 2.57 -7.58
N SER A 148 4.21 2.91 -8.84
CA SER A 148 3.60 4.19 -9.20
C SER A 148 2.09 4.19 -8.91
N GLU A 149 1.47 5.37 -8.97
CA GLU A 149 0.01 5.49 -8.88
C GLU A 149 -0.70 4.61 -9.92
N LYS A 150 -0.17 4.52 -11.15
CA LYS A 150 -0.73 3.64 -12.19
C LYS A 150 -0.62 2.16 -11.83
N ASP A 151 0.47 1.76 -11.17
CA ASP A 151 0.64 0.38 -10.71
C ASP A 151 -0.34 0.07 -9.57
N ALA A 152 -0.59 1.04 -8.67
CA ALA A 152 -1.58 0.92 -7.61
C ALA A 152 -3.02 0.83 -8.18
N GLU A 153 -3.38 1.67 -9.15
CA GLU A 153 -4.68 1.57 -9.83
C GLU A 153 -4.87 0.22 -10.53
N PHE A 154 -3.81 -0.30 -11.16
CA PHE A 154 -3.86 -1.62 -11.78
C PHE A 154 -4.02 -2.72 -10.74
N PHE A 155 -3.25 -2.66 -9.65
CA PHE A 155 -3.35 -3.57 -8.51
C PHE A 155 -4.78 -3.61 -7.95
N ASP A 156 -5.38 -2.43 -7.70
CA ASP A 156 -6.72 -2.28 -7.12
C ASP A 156 -7.83 -2.91 -7.98
N ARG A 157 -7.67 -2.94 -9.30
CA ARG A 157 -8.67 -3.49 -10.24
C ARG A 157 -8.41 -4.94 -10.64
N LEU A 158 -7.24 -5.49 -10.31
CA LEU A 158 -6.78 -6.73 -10.89
C LEU A 158 -7.63 -7.93 -10.47
N ALA A 159 -7.96 -8.05 -9.17
CA ALA A 159 -8.78 -9.14 -8.65
C ALA A 159 -10.16 -9.19 -9.34
N GLU A 160 -10.81 -8.04 -9.42
CA GLU A 160 -12.11 -7.89 -10.08
C GLU A 160 -12.02 -8.21 -11.57
N THR A 161 -11.02 -7.67 -12.26
CA THR A 161 -10.83 -7.87 -13.70
C THR A 161 -10.61 -9.35 -14.03
N LEU A 162 -9.83 -10.06 -13.22
CA LEU A 162 -9.63 -11.51 -13.36
C LEU A 162 -10.96 -12.26 -13.19
N ALA A 163 -11.75 -11.92 -12.18
CA ALA A 163 -13.04 -12.54 -11.94
C ALA A 163 -14.01 -12.34 -13.11
N ARG A 164 -14.13 -11.09 -13.62
CA ARG A 164 -14.98 -10.76 -14.78
C ARG A 164 -14.50 -11.41 -16.08
N SER A 165 -13.20 -11.64 -16.21
CA SER A 165 -12.58 -12.21 -17.41
C SER A 165 -12.56 -13.75 -17.43
N GLY A 166 -13.31 -14.42 -16.54
CA GLY A 166 -13.40 -15.87 -16.51
C GLY A 166 -12.26 -16.56 -15.75
N HIS A 167 -11.51 -15.82 -14.93
CA HIS A 167 -10.44 -16.34 -14.07
C HIS A 167 -10.75 -16.16 -12.57
N PRO A 168 -11.92 -16.62 -12.06
CA PRO A 168 -12.36 -16.34 -10.69
C PRO A 168 -11.41 -16.86 -9.62
N ALA A 169 -10.80 -18.04 -9.80
CA ALA A 169 -9.86 -18.59 -8.84
C ALA A 169 -8.60 -17.72 -8.65
N HIS A 170 -8.12 -17.10 -9.74
CA HIS A 170 -7.01 -16.14 -9.68
C HIS A 170 -7.46 -14.81 -9.07
N GLY A 171 -8.69 -14.36 -9.36
CA GLY A 171 -9.30 -13.21 -8.70
C GLY A 171 -9.39 -13.38 -7.18
N ASP A 172 -9.90 -14.53 -6.72
CA ASP A 172 -10.01 -14.87 -5.30
C ASP A 172 -8.62 -14.92 -4.63
N SER A 173 -7.65 -15.58 -5.27
CA SER A 173 -6.27 -15.68 -4.76
C SER A 173 -5.57 -14.32 -4.69
N PHE A 174 -5.81 -13.43 -5.65
CA PHE A 174 -5.25 -12.08 -5.65
C PHE A 174 -5.91 -11.20 -4.60
N ALA A 175 -7.23 -11.25 -4.45
CA ALA A 175 -7.94 -10.55 -3.39
C ALA A 175 -7.44 -10.97 -1.99
N GLU A 176 -7.09 -12.24 -1.79
CA GLU A 176 -6.48 -12.71 -0.54
C GLU A 176 -5.10 -12.11 -0.26
N LEU A 177 -4.29 -11.90 -1.29
CA LEU A 177 -3.00 -11.22 -1.15
C LEU A 177 -3.19 -9.73 -0.89
N GLU A 178 -4.11 -9.09 -1.60
CA GLU A 178 -4.45 -7.70 -1.40
C GLU A 178 -4.89 -7.42 0.04
N GLU A 179 -5.86 -8.18 0.56
CA GLU A 179 -6.37 -8.02 1.92
C GLU A 179 -5.32 -8.35 2.99
N PHE A 180 -4.31 -9.14 2.64
CA PHE A 180 -3.17 -9.38 3.52
C PHE A 180 -2.21 -8.18 3.54
N PHE A 181 -1.90 -7.60 2.38
CA PHE A 181 -1.02 -6.42 2.28
C PHE A 181 -1.65 -5.14 2.77
N LEU A 182 -2.98 -5.03 2.63
CA LEU A 182 -3.77 -3.86 3.00
C LEU A 182 -4.87 -4.30 3.97
N PRO A 183 -4.55 -4.47 5.27
CA PRO A 183 -5.50 -5.00 6.25
C PRO A 183 -6.79 -4.20 6.39
N ASP A 184 -6.75 -2.88 6.14
CA ASP A 184 -7.96 -2.03 6.12
C ASP A 184 -8.96 -2.44 5.02
N ARG A 185 -8.48 -3.14 3.97
CA ARG A 185 -9.31 -3.68 2.89
C ARG A 185 -9.87 -5.08 3.18
N LYS A 186 -9.56 -5.69 4.32
CA LYS A 186 -9.97 -7.07 4.65
C LYS A 186 -11.49 -7.26 4.51
N GLY A 187 -11.91 -8.22 3.70
CA GLY A 187 -13.30 -8.51 3.33
C GLY A 187 -13.85 -7.68 2.17
N ILE A 188 -13.23 -6.56 1.80
CA ILE A 188 -13.73 -5.67 0.74
C ILE A 188 -13.39 -6.25 -0.63
N SER A 189 -12.13 -6.54 -0.90
CA SER A 189 -11.68 -7.08 -2.20
C SER A 189 -12.38 -8.39 -2.53
N LYS A 190 -12.55 -9.27 -1.54
CA LYS A 190 -13.33 -10.51 -1.71
C LYS A 190 -14.80 -10.24 -2.04
N ALA A 191 -15.43 -9.25 -1.42
CA ALA A 191 -16.81 -8.88 -1.76
C ALA A 191 -16.91 -8.37 -3.20
N ILE A 192 -15.96 -7.54 -3.66
CA ILE A 192 -15.91 -7.06 -5.05
C ILE A 192 -15.75 -8.24 -6.03
N VAL A 193 -14.85 -9.19 -5.75
CA VAL A 193 -14.67 -10.39 -6.57
C VAL A 193 -15.94 -11.24 -6.62
N ARG A 194 -16.63 -11.43 -5.49
CA ARG A 194 -17.91 -12.15 -5.45
C ARG A 194 -18.99 -11.45 -6.27
N ALA A 195 -19.10 -10.13 -6.17
CA ALA A 195 -20.01 -9.36 -7.00
C ALA A 195 -19.70 -9.52 -8.50
N ALA A 196 -18.42 -9.48 -8.88
CA ALA A 196 -17.97 -9.71 -10.27
C ALA A 196 -18.32 -11.11 -10.81
N ARG A 197 -18.52 -12.09 -9.93
CA ARG A 197 -18.97 -13.45 -10.27
C ARG A 197 -20.49 -13.61 -10.28
N GLY A 198 -21.25 -12.53 -10.06
CA GLY A 198 -22.72 -12.54 -10.04
C GLY A 198 -23.35 -12.65 -8.65
N GLU A 199 -22.57 -12.62 -7.57
CA GLU A 199 -23.09 -12.66 -6.19
C GLU A 199 -23.28 -11.24 -5.60
N GLN A 200 -23.83 -10.31 -6.39
CA GLN A 200 -23.87 -8.87 -6.04
C GLN A 200 -24.62 -8.58 -4.73
N ASP A 201 -25.82 -9.13 -4.54
CA ASP A 201 -26.61 -8.86 -3.34
C ASP A 201 -25.91 -9.34 -2.06
N ALA A 202 -25.30 -10.53 -2.11
CA ALA A 202 -24.55 -11.08 -0.98
C ALA A 202 -23.29 -10.26 -0.69
N ALA A 203 -22.58 -9.80 -1.72
CA ALA A 203 -21.43 -8.92 -1.59
C ALA A 203 -21.82 -7.57 -0.96
N VAL A 204 -22.93 -6.96 -1.37
CA VAL A 204 -23.46 -5.72 -0.77
C VAL A 204 -23.79 -5.92 0.70
N VAL A 205 -24.45 -7.02 1.07
CA VAL A 205 -24.73 -7.34 2.47
C VAL A 205 -23.45 -7.45 3.30
N ASP A 206 -22.41 -8.08 2.75
CA ASP A 206 -21.15 -8.21 3.47
C ASP A 206 -20.43 -6.87 3.62
N LEU A 207 -20.41 -6.03 2.58
CA LEU A 207 -19.85 -4.68 2.67
C LEU A 207 -20.59 -3.81 3.70
N VAL A 208 -21.92 -3.87 3.77
CA VAL A 208 -22.70 -3.16 4.80
C VAL A 208 -22.25 -3.57 6.20
N LYS A 209 -22.09 -4.87 6.48
CA LYS A 209 -21.58 -5.33 7.78
C LYS A 209 -20.20 -4.75 8.10
N LEU A 210 -19.33 -4.58 7.10
CA LEU A 210 -18.01 -3.98 7.30
C LEU A 210 -18.11 -2.48 7.68
N THR A 211 -19.11 -1.76 7.17
CA THR A 211 -19.35 -0.36 7.57
C THR A 211 -19.86 -0.23 9.01
N GLU A 212 -20.51 -1.27 9.54
CA GLU A 212 -21.09 -1.32 10.89
C GLU A 212 -20.11 -1.85 11.97
N ASP A 213 -19.05 -2.53 11.56
CA ASP A 213 -18.07 -3.15 12.45
C ASP A 213 -17.19 -2.10 13.16
N THR A 214 -17.54 -1.76 14.40
CA THR A 214 -16.83 -0.78 15.22
C THR A 214 -15.48 -1.25 15.75
N ALA A 215 -15.14 -2.54 15.58
CA ALA A 215 -13.79 -3.04 15.89
C ALA A 215 -12.78 -2.67 14.79
N ARG A 216 -13.26 -2.22 13.62
CA ARG A 216 -12.43 -1.74 12.52
C ARG A 216 -12.01 -0.29 12.68
N THR A 217 -10.92 0.04 12.00
CA THR A 217 -10.46 1.43 11.87
C THR A 217 -11.50 2.26 11.10
N PRO A 218 -11.58 3.58 11.35
CA PRO A 218 -12.45 4.45 10.56
C PRO A 218 -12.19 4.37 9.05
N ILE A 219 -10.91 4.30 8.65
CA ILE A 219 -10.52 4.20 7.24
C ILE A 219 -11.04 2.90 6.60
N ALA A 220 -10.98 1.75 7.29
CA ALA A 220 -11.54 0.50 6.77
C ALA A 220 -13.06 0.58 6.56
N ARG A 221 -13.78 1.28 7.45
CA ARG A 221 -15.22 1.50 7.33
C ARG A 221 -15.55 2.43 6.15
N ILE A 222 -14.76 3.48 5.91
CA ILE A 222 -14.88 4.31 4.70
C ILE A 222 -14.63 3.49 3.44
N LEU A 223 -13.58 2.67 3.41
CA LEU A 223 -13.27 1.84 2.24
C LEU A 223 -14.41 0.87 1.91
N ALA A 224 -15.14 0.39 2.92
CA ALA A 224 -16.34 -0.42 2.70
C ALA A 224 -17.49 0.39 2.06
N VAL A 225 -17.66 1.67 2.43
CA VAL A 225 -18.56 2.59 1.73
C VAL A 225 -18.10 2.78 0.28
N ASP A 226 -16.81 2.98 0.03
CA ASP A 226 -16.27 3.08 -1.33
C ASP A 226 -16.53 1.79 -2.13
N GLY A 227 -16.46 0.61 -1.49
CA GLY A 227 -16.89 -0.66 -2.08
C GLY A 227 -18.38 -0.69 -2.45
N LEU A 228 -19.27 -0.17 -1.61
CA LEU A 228 -20.70 -0.06 -1.92
C LEU A 228 -20.94 0.88 -3.12
N ILE A 229 -20.21 2.00 -3.18
CA ILE A 229 -20.26 2.95 -4.30
C ILE A 229 -19.78 2.26 -5.59
N HIS A 230 -18.67 1.53 -5.53
CA HIS A 230 -18.13 0.76 -6.65
C HIS A 230 -19.14 -0.24 -7.22
N LEU A 231 -19.87 -0.94 -6.34
CA LEU A 231 -20.95 -1.86 -6.72
C LEU A 231 -22.27 -1.18 -7.10
N GLN A 232 -22.29 0.16 -7.15
CA GLN A 232 -23.46 0.99 -7.44
C GLN A 232 -24.64 0.73 -6.48
N ALA A 233 -24.36 0.23 -5.27
CA ALA A 233 -25.33 0.02 -4.21
C ALA A 233 -25.65 1.35 -3.50
N ASN A 234 -26.09 2.35 -4.27
CA ASN A 234 -26.17 3.75 -3.85
C ASN A 234 -27.04 3.95 -2.60
N GLY A 235 -28.14 3.20 -2.46
CA GLY A 235 -29.01 3.29 -1.27
C GLY A 235 -28.29 2.87 0.01
N GLN A 236 -27.59 1.74 -0.04
CA GLN A 236 -26.79 1.21 1.06
C GLN A 236 -25.59 2.10 1.35
N ALA A 237 -24.90 2.59 0.30
CA ALA A 237 -23.79 3.53 0.43
C ALA A 237 -24.21 4.84 1.11
N ALA A 238 -25.36 5.41 0.73
CA ALA A 238 -25.91 6.61 1.36
C ALA A 238 -26.19 6.40 2.84
N SER A 239 -26.88 5.29 3.17
CA SER A 239 -27.23 4.96 4.56
C SER A 239 -25.98 4.75 5.42
N ALA A 240 -25.04 3.93 4.96
CA ALA A 240 -23.79 3.64 5.67
C ALA A 240 -22.91 4.91 5.82
N GLY A 241 -22.76 5.68 4.75
CA GLY A 241 -21.99 6.91 4.76
C GLY A 241 -22.58 7.97 5.69
N ARG A 242 -23.92 8.13 5.73
CA ARG A 242 -24.59 9.06 6.64
C ARG A 242 -24.39 8.65 8.10
N MET A 243 -24.56 7.36 8.43
CA MET A 243 -24.31 6.87 9.78
C MET A 243 -22.86 7.10 10.23
N LEU A 244 -21.89 6.88 9.33
CA LEU A 244 -20.49 7.11 9.64
C LEU A 244 -20.17 8.60 9.78
N LEU A 245 -20.83 9.47 9.00
CA LEU A 245 -20.71 10.92 9.11
C LEU A 245 -21.25 11.40 10.46
N GLU A 246 -22.47 11.01 10.84
CA GLU A 246 -23.06 11.35 12.14
C GLU A 246 -22.16 10.88 13.30
N TRP A 247 -21.59 9.68 13.19
CA TRP A 247 -20.62 9.19 14.17
C TRP A 247 -19.37 10.08 14.23
N ALA A 248 -18.75 10.38 13.08
CA ALA A 248 -17.56 11.24 12.99
C ALA A 248 -17.79 12.62 13.61
N GLU A 249 -18.96 13.21 13.37
CA GLU A 249 -19.36 14.48 13.98
C GLU A 249 -19.50 14.36 15.50
N SER A 250 -20.15 13.30 15.98
CA SER A 250 -20.33 13.05 17.41
C SER A 250 -19.01 12.87 18.17
N THR A 251 -18.00 12.29 17.51
CA THR A 251 -16.65 12.08 18.05
C THR A 251 -15.69 13.23 17.74
N LYS A 252 -16.15 14.26 17.02
CA LYS A 252 -15.35 15.40 16.55
C LYS A 252 -14.16 15.01 15.66
N ASP A 253 -14.29 13.92 14.91
CA ASP A 253 -13.32 13.54 13.89
C ASP A 253 -13.62 14.31 12.58
N LEU A 254 -13.11 15.54 12.52
CA LEU A 254 -13.37 16.45 11.41
C LEU A 254 -12.75 15.96 10.09
N HIS A 255 -11.64 15.23 10.13
CA HIS A 255 -11.00 14.71 8.93
C HIS A 255 -11.86 13.60 8.31
N LEU A 256 -12.30 12.66 9.14
CA LEU A 256 -13.23 11.61 8.71
C LEU A 256 -14.54 12.18 8.17
N ALA A 257 -15.14 13.14 8.88
CA ALA A 257 -16.39 13.76 8.47
C ALA A 257 -16.24 14.43 7.09
N LEU A 258 -15.15 15.19 6.88
CA LEU A 258 -14.86 15.84 5.61
C LEU A 258 -14.52 14.85 4.49
N ASP A 259 -13.93 13.70 4.80
CA ASP A 259 -13.65 12.65 3.81
C ASP A 259 -14.94 11.94 3.33
N LEU A 260 -16.00 11.92 4.15
CA LEU A 260 -17.29 11.33 3.80
C LEU A 260 -18.17 12.24 2.93
N VAL A 261 -17.99 13.57 3.03
CA VAL A 261 -18.74 14.54 2.22
C VAL A 261 -18.67 14.26 0.72
N PRO A 262 -17.49 14.17 0.06
CA PRO A 262 -17.43 13.96 -1.39
C PRO A 262 -18.01 12.60 -1.82
N ARG A 263 -17.97 11.59 -0.94
CA ARG A 263 -18.54 10.25 -1.19
C ARG A 263 -20.06 10.30 -1.18
N LEU A 264 -20.65 10.92 -0.16
CA LEU A 264 -22.08 11.14 -0.08
C LEU A 264 -22.58 12.06 -1.20
N GLU A 265 -21.82 13.08 -1.56
CA GLU A 265 -22.14 13.94 -2.70
C GLU A 265 -22.21 13.14 -4.00
N HIS A 266 -21.22 12.26 -4.25
CA HIS A 266 -21.24 11.35 -5.39
C HIS A 266 -22.49 10.47 -5.41
N VAL A 267 -22.82 9.84 -4.27
CA VAL A 267 -23.99 8.96 -4.14
C VAL A 267 -25.30 9.71 -4.38
N TYR A 268 -25.51 10.86 -3.74
CA TYR A 268 -26.74 11.62 -3.89
C TYR A 268 -26.91 12.20 -5.31
N LYS A 269 -25.81 12.58 -5.98
CA LYS A 269 -25.83 12.92 -7.41
C LYS A 269 -26.27 11.73 -8.26
N ALA A 270 -25.75 10.53 -8.00
CA ALA A 270 -26.13 9.32 -8.73
C ALA A 270 -27.61 8.93 -8.52
N GLN A 271 -28.18 9.26 -7.35
CA GLN A 271 -29.59 9.05 -7.02
C GLN A 271 -30.50 10.19 -7.50
N ASN A 272 -29.94 11.31 -7.97
CA ASN A 272 -30.67 12.57 -8.21
C ASN A 272 -31.44 13.07 -6.95
N ASP A 273 -30.89 12.83 -5.76
CA ASP A 273 -31.47 13.25 -4.48
C ASP A 273 -31.01 14.68 -4.14
N ARG A 274 -31.77 15.65 -4.65
CA ARG A 274 -31.49 17.07 -4.46
C ARG A 274 -31.65 17.53 -3.01
N VAL A 275 -32.51 16.87 -2.23
CA VAL A 275 -32.76 17.26 -0.84
C VAL A 275 -31.54 16.92 -0.01
N SER A 276 -31.07 15.68 -0.10
CA SER A 276 -29.87 15.24 0.63
C SER A 276 -28.61 16.00 0.19
N LEU A 277 -28.50 16.41 -1.09
CA LEU A 277 -27.40 17.26 -1.55
C LEU A 277 -27.38 18.63 -0.86
N LEU A 278 -28.53 19.29 -0.72
CA LEU A 278 -28.62 20.60 -0.06
C LEU A 278 -28.28 20.49 1.44
N GLU A 279 -28.76 19.44 2.10
CA GLU A 279 -28.41 19.15 3.51
C GLU A 279 -26.91 18.89 3.68
N LEU A 280 -26.32 18.12 2.75
CA LEU A 280 -24.90 17.80 2.78
C LEU A 280 -24.03 19.04 2.53
N MET A 281 -24.43 19.95 1.65
CA MET A 281 -23.72 21.22 1.42
C MET A 281 -23.65 22.07 2.70
N GLN A 282 -24.78 22.22 3.42
CA GLN A 282 -24.80 22.95 4.69
C GLN A 282 -23.91 22.27 5.74
N THR A 283 -23.91 20.94 5.76
CA THR A 283 -23.06 20.15 6.66
C THR A 283 -21.58 20.36 6.33
N ALA A 284 -21.20 20.32 5.05
CA ALA A 284 -19.84 20.55 4.59
C ALA A 284 -19.34 21.95 4.97
N GLU A 285 -20.14 22.99 4.74
CA GLU A 285 -19.79 24.37 5.12
C GLU A 285 -19.55 24.50 6.63
N ARG A 286 -20.40 23.90 7.45
CA ARG A 286 -20.23 23.87 8.91
C ARG A 286 -18.96 23.15 9.32
N LEU A 287 -18.69 21.97 8.75
CA LEU A 287 -17.51 21.17 9.06
C LEU A 287 -16.21 21.86 8.64
N GLU A 288 -16.19 22.49 7.47
CA GLU A 288 -15.05 23.28 6.99
C GLU A 288 -14.77 24.47 7.91
N ALA A 289 -15.79 25.21 8.31
CA ALA A 289 -15.64 26.33 9.23
C ALA A 289 -15.09 25.88 10.61
N GLU A 290 -15.54 24.73 11.11
CA GLU A 290 -15.03 24.17 12.35
C GLU A 290 -13.59 23.67 12.21
N HIS A 291 -13.27 22.97 11.12
CA HIS A 291 -11.92 22.52 10.81
C HIS A 291 -10.93 23.70 10.71
N ASP A 292 -11.29 24.77 9.99
CA ASP A 292 -10.45 25.97 9.86
C ASP A 292 -10.23 26.68 11.21
N ARG A 293 -11.21 26.64 12.11
CA ARG A 293 -11.08 27.19 13.46
C ARG A 293 -10.10 26.39 14.32
N VAL A 294 -10.08 25.06 14.17
CA VAL A 294 -9.21 24.15 14.93
C VAL A 294 -7.79 24.09 14.31
N HIS A 295 -7.67 24.23 12.98
CA HIS A 295 -6.43 24.13 12.22
C HIS A 295 -6.16 25.37 11.35
N PRO A 296 -5.88 26.54 11.96
CA PRO A 296 -5.66 27.77 11.19
C PRO A 296 -4.44 27.64 10.26
N GLY A 297 -4.65 27.80 8.95
CA GLY A 297 -3.59 27.82 7.92
C GLY A 297 -3.47 26.57 7.04
N HIS A 298 -4.24 25.51 7.29
CA HIS A 298 -4.17 24.25 6.51
C HIS A 298 -4.70 24.36 5.06
N ARG A 299 -5.45 25.43 4.72
CA ARG A 299 -5.98 25.68 3.37
C ARG A 299 -4.92 25.89 2.28
N ARG A 300 -3.67 26.22 2.62
CA ARG A 300 -2.63 26.53 1.63
C ARG A 300 -2.16 25.34 0.78
N HIS A 301 -2.53 24.10 1.12
CA HIS A 301 -2.07 22.91 0.41
C HIS A 301 -3.13 22.17 -0.43
N ARG A 302 -4.44 22.44 -0.27
CA ARG A 302 -5.49 21.70 -1.01
C ARG A 302 -5.72 22.18 -2.47
N HIS A 303 -5.26 23.37 -2.85
CA HIS A 303 -5.53 23.95 -4.19
C HIS A 303 -4.47 23.70 -5.28
N ASN A 304 -3.39 22.96 -5.00
CA ASN A 304 -2.30 22.75 -5.99
C ASN A 304 -2.37 21.45 -6.81
N HIS A 305 -3.44 20.66 -6.71
CA HIS A 305 -3.60 19.42 -7.48
C HIS A 305 -4.74 19.42 -8.50
N ASN A 306 -5.18 20.60 -8.94
CA ASN A 306 -6.01 20.73 -10.14
C ASN A 306 -5.38 21.78 -11.06
N HIS A 307 -4.33 21.38 -11.78
CA HIS A 307 -3.96 21.79 -13.15
C HIS A 307 -2.59 21.17 -13.50
N GLY A 308 -2.64 20.07 -14.25
CA GLY A 308 -1.52 19.36 -14.84
C GLY A 308 -2.04 18.23 -15.70
#